data_AF-A0A969T9V7-F1
#
_entry.id   AF-A0A969T9V7-F1
#
_cell.length_a   1.000
_cell.length_b   1.000
_cell.length_c   1.000
_cell.angle_alpha   90.00
_cell.angle_beta   90.00
_cell.angle_gamma   90.00
#
_symmetry.space_group_name_H-M   'P 1'
#
loop_
_entity.id
_entity.type
_entity.pdbx_description
1 polymer ?
#
loop_
_entity_poly.entity_id
_entity_poly.type
_entity_poly.pdbx_seq_one_letter_code
_entity_poly.pdbx_strand_id
1 'polypeptide(L)'
;WQRRYMRDEEGNPWTAHTTNLVPFILIEGEGRKIPGHGTEVKLRDDGRLCDIAPTILEILQIPQPEEMTGRSLIQPIAFEVKTSRTPLRVSL
;
A
#
# COMPACT_ATOMS: atom_id res chain seq x y z
N TRP A 1 -20.30 -7.83 -1.74
CA TRP A 1 -19.28 -7.09 -0.96
C TRP A 1 -19.83 -6.31 0.24
N GLN A 2 -21.09 -5.86 0.27
CA GLN A 2 -21.63 -5.01 1.37
C GLN A 2 -22.40 -5.70 2.52
N ARG A 3 -22.42 -7.04 2.66
CA ARG A 3 -23.20 -7.66 3.74
C ARG A 3 -22.40 -8.76 4.44
N ARG A 4 -21.55 -8.39 5.39
CA ARG A 4 -21.07 -9.37 6.38
C ARG A 4 -22.23 -9.80 7.28
N TYR A 5 -23.16 -8.88 7.55
CA TYR A 5 -24.42 -9.14 8.24
C TYR A 5 -25.60 -8.99 7.27
N MET A 6 -26.45 -10.01 7.21
CA MET A 6 -27.72 -9.97 6.46
C MET A 6 -28.94 -9.99 7.38
N ARG A 7 -28.74 -10.31 8.66
CA ARG A 7 -29.75 -10.39 9.70
C ARG A 7 -29.20 -9.77 10.98
N ASP A 8 -30.07 -9.19 11.80
CA ASP A 8 -29.74 -8.82 13.19
C ASP A 8 -29.75 -10.04 14.12
N GLU A 9 -29.49 -9.83 15.41
CA GLU A 9 -29.47 -10.89 16.43
C GLU A 9 -30.84 -11.57 16.61
N GLU A 10 -31.92 -10.90 16.20
CA GLU A 10 -33.31 -11.35 16.30
C GLU A 10 -33.81 -12.02 15.00
N GLY A 11 -32.98 -12.00 13.94
CA GLY A 11 -33.27 -12.61 12.64
C GLY A 11 -33.94 -11.68 11.61
N ASN A 12 -34.20 -10.42 11.93
CA ASN A 12 -34.80 -9.46 11.00
C ASN A 12 -33.79 -9.03 9.92
N PRO A 13 -34.26 -8.64 8.72
CA PRO A 13 -33.39 -8.20 7.64
C PRO A 13 -32.56 -6.96 8.00
N TRP A 14 -31.24 -7.07 7.90
CA TRP A 14 -30.34 -5.93 8.08
C TRP A 14 -30.09 -5.22 6.74
N THR A 15 -30.49 -3.95 6.63
CA THR A 15 -30.39 -3.16 5.39
C THR A 15 -29.37 -2.03 5.44
N ALA A 16 -28.82 -1.72 6.62
CA ALA A 16 -27.84 -0.65 6.81
C ALA A 16 -26.42 -1.08 6.43
N HIS A 17 -25.54 -0.10 6.19
CA HIS A 17 -24.11 -0.33 6.04
C HIS A 17 -23.47 -0.84 7.35
N THR A 18 -22.29 -1.44 7.25
CA THR A 18 -21.49 -1.88 8.41
C THR A 18 -20.23 -1.02 8.53
N THR A 19 -19.72 -0.83 9.73
CA THR A 19 -18.44 -0.16 10.01
C THR A 19 -17.23 -1.11 9.97
N ASN A 20 -17.42 -2.33 9.47
CA ASN A 20 -16.35 -3.31 9.34
C ASN A 20 -15.23 -2.79 8.44
N LEU A 21 -13.99 -3.18 8.75
CA LEU A 21 -12.86 -2.94 7.87
C LEU A 21 -13.07 -3.60 6.50
N VAL A 22 -12.61 -2.92 5.46
CA VAL A 22 -12.68 -3.39 4.08
C VAL A 22 -11.34 -4.01 3.67
N PRO A 23 -11.33 -5.16 2.98
CA PRO A 23 -10.09 -5.73 2.48
C PRO A 23 -9.50 -4.83 1.38
N PHE A 24 -8.19 -4.64 1.43
CA PHE A 24 -7.41 -3.96 0.39
C PHE A 24 -6.34 -4.93 -0.10
N ILE A 25 -6.26 -5.14 -1.41
CA ILE A 25 -5.34 -6.11 -2.03
C ILE A 25 -4.56 -5.37 -3.10
N LEU A 26 -3.24 -5.40 -3.00
CA LEU A 26 -2.33 -4.91 -4.02
C LEU A 26 -1.85 -6.11 -4.85
N ILE A 27 -2.01 -6.02 -6.18
CA ILE A 27 -1.57 -7.07 -7.11
C ILE A 27 -0.52 -6.45 -8.03
N GLU A 28 0.70 -6.98 -7.95
CA GLU A 28 1.75 -6.67 -8.92
C GLU A 28 1.74 -7.69 -10.06
N GLY A 29 1.79 -7.20 -11.30
CA GLY A 29 1.98 -8.07 -12.46
C GLY A 29 3.47 -8.41 -12.67
N GLU A 30 3.77 -9.61 -13.18
CA GLU A 30 5.15 -10.03 -13.47
C GLU A 30 5.90 -9.05 -14.38
N GLY A 31 5.19 -8.41 -15.32
CA GLY A 31 5.78 -7.43 -16.25
C GLY A 31 5.75 -5.96 -15.76
N ARG A 32 5.17 -5.66 -14.60
CA ARG A 32 5.04 -4.28 -14.09
C ARG A 32 5.18 -4.27 -12.57
N LYS A 33 6.43 -4.14 -12.13
CA LYS A 33 6.81 -3.93 -10.73
C LYS A 33 6.68 -2.48 -10.33
N ILE A 34 6.32 -2.23 -9.08
CA ILE A 34 6.29 -0.88 -8.52
C ILE A 34 7.74 -0.40 -8.38
N PRO A 35 8.16 0.67 -9.07
CA PRO A 35 9.54 1.12 -9.03
C PRO A 35 9.98 1.50 -7.61
N GLY A 36 11.20 1.12 -7.22
CA GLY A 36 11.71 1.39 -5.87
C GLY A 36 11.25 0.39 -4.81
N HIS A 37 10.31 -0.49 -5.15
CA HIS A 37 9.91 -1.62 -4.32
C HIS A 37 10.43 -2.92 -4.93
N GLY A 38 11.01 -3.79 -4.10
CA GLY A 38 11.56 -5.07 -4.52
C GLY A 38 10.46 -6.08 -4.89
N THR A 39 10.79 -7.37 -4.83
CA THR A 39 9.81 -8.44 -5.11
C THR A 39 8.70 -8.54 -4.06
N GLU A 40 8.87 -7.90 -2.89
CA GLU A 40 7.92 -7.94 -1.77
C GLU A 40 7.52 -6.52 -1.38
N VAL A 41 6.28 -6.14 -1.70
CA VAL A 41 5.68 -4.86 -1.30
C VAL A 41 4.91 -5.05 0.00
N LYS A 42 5.31 -4.33 1.05
CA LYS A 42 4.61 -4.35 2.34
C LYS A 42 3.63 -3.20 2.42
N LEU A 43 2.43 -3.50 2.93
CA LEU A 43 1.40 -2.51 3.20
C LEU A 43 1.39 -2.15 4.69
N ARG A 44 0.94 -0.94 5.00
CA ARG A 44 0.70 -0.48 6.37
C ARG A 44 -0.57 -1.09 6.95
N ASP A 45 -0.52 -1.42 8.24
CA ASP A 45 -1.63 -2.02 8.98
C ASP A 45 -2.70 -1.00 9.42
N ASP A 46 -2.35 0.29 9.46
CA ASP A 46 -3.20 1.39 9.96
C ASP A 46 -3.92 2.18 8.84
N GLY A 47 -4.18 1.53 7.71
CA GLY A 47 -4.73 2.16 6.51
C GLY A 47 -6.16 2.68 6.63
N ARG A 48 -6.45 3.76 5.90
CA ARG A 48 -7.79 4.38 5.80
C ARG A 48 -8.22 4.51 4.33
N LEU A 49 -9.50 4.77 4.09
CA LEU A 49 -10.01 4.96 2.73
C LEU A 49 -9.36 6.15 1.99
N CYS A 50 -8.96 7.21 2.71
CA CYS A 50 -8.26 8.36 2.14
C CYS A 50 -6.86 8.03 1.60
N ASP A 51 -6.28 6.89 1.99
CA ASP A 51 -4.92 6.49 1.64
C ASP A 51 -4.85 5.78 0.28
N ILE A 52 -6.00 5.39 -0.28
CA ILE A 52 -6.07 4.68 -1.57
C ILE A 52 -5.57 5.56 -2.72
N ALA A 53 -6.06 6.80 -2.81
CA ALA A 53 -5.66 7.70 -3.89
C ALA A 53 -4.17 8.09 -3.83
N PRO A 54 -3.60 8.49 -2.67
CA PRO A 54 -2.15 8.64 -2.51
C PRO A 54 -1.34 7.41 -2.94
N THR A 55 -1.81 6.21 -2.59
CA THR A 55 -1.15 4.94 -2.97
C THR A 55 -1.12 4.76 -4.49
N ILE A 56 -2.22 5.07 -5.18
CA ILE A 56 -2.28 4.99 -6.65
C ILE A 56 -1.32 6.01 -7.28
N LEU A 57 -1.27 7.24 -6.76
CA LEU A 57 -0.34 8.27 -7.27
C LEU A 57 1.11 7.84 -7.12
N GLU A 58 1.49 7.22 -6.00
CA GLU A 58 2.83 6.68 -5.80
C GLU A 58 3.17 5.58 -6.82
N ILE A 59 2.25 4.62 -7.05
CA ILE A 59 2.44 3.56 -8.05
C ILE A 59 2.64 4.14 -9.45
N LEU A 60 1.91 5.21 -9.77
CA LEU A 60 1.99 5.90 -11.06
C LEU A 60 3.15 6.92 -11.14
N GLN A 61 3.92 7.11 -10.06
CA GLN A 61 4.97 8.12 -9.94
C GLN A 61 4.49 9.56 -10.20
N ILE A 62 3.26 9.86 -9.79
CA ILE A 62 2.67 11.19 -9.89
C ILE A 62 2.82 11.88 -8.53
N PRO A 63 3.28 13.15 -8.48
CA PRO A 63 3.39 13.88 -7.22
C PRO A 63 2.01 14.04 -6.56
N GLN A 64 1.94 13.77 -5.26
CA GLN A 64 0.74 13.98 -4.48
C GLN A 64 0.53 15.49 -4.23
N PRO A 65 -0.66 16.03 -4.52
CA PRO A 65 -0.98 17.43 -4.22
C PRO A 65 -1.17 17.66 -2.71
N GLU A 66 -0.95 18.89 -2.24
CA GLU A 66 -0.94 19.24 -0.82
C GLU A 66 -2.31 19.08 -0.13
N GLU A 67 -3.40 19.20 -0.89
CA GLU A 67 -4.77 19.05 -0.39
C GLU A 67 -5.09 17.58 -0.02
N MET A 68 -4.35 16.62 -0.58
CA MET A 68 -4.48 15.21 -0.23
C MET A 68 -3.71 14.93 1.06
N THR A 69 -4.43 14.86 2.17
CA THR A 69 -3.84 14.61 3.51
C THR A 69 -3.62 13.13 3.83
N GLY A 70 -4.19 12.22 3.02
CA GLY A 70 -3.95 10.79 3.12
C GLY A 70 -2.49 10.45 2.84
N ARG A 71 -2.04 9.27 3.24
CA ARG A 71 -0.67 8.81 3.04
C ARG A 71 -0.70 7.48 2.32
N SER A 72 0.27 7.23 1.45
CA SER A 72 0.33 5.92 0.81
C SER A 72 0.36 4.76 1.82
N LEU A 73 -0.27 3.66 1.44
CA LEU A 73 -0.28 2.40 2.17
C LEU A 73 1.00 1.61 1.95
N ILE A 74 1.78 1.91 0.91
CA ILE A 74 3.03 1.21 0.60
C ILE A 74 4.11 1.64 1.58
N GLN A 75 4.83 0.68 2.17
CA GLN A 75 5.95 0.96 3.06
C GLN A 75 7.23 1.24 2.25
N PRO A 76 7.97 2.32 2.56
CA PRO A 76 9.27 2.58 1.93
C PRO A 76 10.30 1.54 2.38
N ILE A 77 11.16 1.10 1.45
CA ILE A 77 12.22 0.15 1.78
C ILE A 77 13.41 0.91 2.39
N ALA A 78 13.74 0.60 3.64
CA ALA A 78 14.95 1.07 4.29
C ALA A 78 16.15 0.21 3.84
N PHE A 79 16.91 0.66 2.84
CA PHE A 79 18.22 0.07 2.57
C PHE A 79 19.33 0.89 3.27
N GLU A 80 20.02 0.26 4.23
CA GLU A 80 21.28 0.79 4.74
C GLU A 80 22.38 0.57 3.68
N VAL A 81 22.79 1.65 3.01
CA VAL A 81 23.94 1.61 2.12
C VAL A 81 25.23 1.58 2.95
N LYS A 82 25.73 0.39 3.30
CA LYS A 82 27.09 0.23 3.83
C LYS A 82 28.08 0.57 2.72
N THR A 83 28.66 1.76 2.80
CA THR A 83 29.62 2.26 1.80
C THR A 83 31.00 1.65 2.06
N SER A 84 31.18 0.34 1.87
CA SER A 84 32.51 -0.27 1.89
C SER A 84 33.20 -0.04 0.55
N ARG A 85 33.71 1.19 0.37
CA ARG A 85 34.62 1.54 -0.74
C ARG A 85 36.03 1.07 -0.38
N THR A 86 36.31 -0.22 -0.59
CA THR A 86 37.70 -0.66 -0.68
C THR A 86 38.21 -0.30 -2.08
N PRO A 87 39.17 0.62 -2.25
CA PRO A 87 39.69 0.90 -3.58
C PRO A 87 40.44 -0.33 -4.09
N LEU A 88 39.93 -0.94 -5.16
CA LEU A 88 40.65 -1.98 -5.89
C LEU A 88 41.77 -1.30 -6.69
N ARG A 89 43.01 -1.53 -6.26
CA ARG A 89 44.20 -1.08 -6.98
C ARG A 89 44.39 -1.99 -8.19
N VAL A 90 43.86 -1.59 -9.34
CA VAL A 90 44.14 -2.28 -10.61
C VAL A 90 45.56 -1.91 -11.03
N SER A 91 46.48 -2.87 -10.99
CA SER A 91 47.80 -2.77 -11.62
C SER A 91 47.69 -3.13 -13.10
N LEU A 92 48.25 -2.28 -13.96
CA LEU A 92 48.48 -2.51 -15.39
C LEU A 92 49.45 -3.67 -15.63
#